data_AF-A0A562XAG6-F1
#
_entry.id   AF-A0A562XAG6-F1
#
_cell.length_a   1.000
_cell.length_b   1.000
_cell.length_c   1.000
_cell.angle_alpha   90.00
_cell.angle_beta   90.00
_cell.angle_gamma   90.00
#
_symmetry.space_group_name_H-M   'P 1'
#
loop_
_entity.id
_entity.type
_entity.pdbx_description
1 polymer ?
#
loop_
_entity_poly.entity_id
_entity_poly.type
_entity_poly.pdbx_seq_one_letter_code
_entity_poly.pdbx_strand_id
1 'polypeptide(L)'
;MKYQPKNTIELEVLLSDESIYLGDIDTSLITDMSCLFANDIGAKCPNRKDFSGISSWDVSKVTDMSHMFEHCYVFNENISVWDVSFVKNMERMFDECNFFAQDISSWDVSGCENMSGMFSGCYAFNQPLNSWNMGKVRDMSDMFSTAETFN
;
A
#
# COMPACT_ATOMS: atom_id res chain seq x y z
N MET A 1 17.77 11.07 5.09
CA MET A 1 17.20 9.98 5.90
C MET A 1 18.00 9.82 7.19
N LYS A 2 17.31 9.58 8.31
CA LYS A 2 17.87 9.40 9.66
C LYS A 2 17.84 7.94 10.12
N TYR A 3 16.90 7.15 9.62
CA TYR A 3 16.71 5.75 9.97
C TYR A 3 16.82 4.88 8.71
N GLN A 4 17.35 3.67 8.86
CA GLN A 4 17.44 2.69 7.76
C GLN A 4 17.20 1.29 8.33
N PRO A 5 15.93 0.86 8.49
CA PRO A 5 15.61 -0.49 8.96
C PRO A 5 16.10 -1.55 7.97
N LYS A 6 16.65 -2.64 8.50
CA LYS A 6 17.20 -3.75 7.69
C LYS A 6 16.19 -4.84 7.38
N ASN A 7 15.05 -4.82 8.06
CA ASN A 7 13.99 -5.81 7.97
C ASN A 7 12.68 -5.19 8.46
N THR A 8 11.57 -5.90 8.24
CA THR A 8 10.23 -5.42 8.58
C THR A 8 10.07 -5.18 10.08
N ILE A 9 10.66 -6.01 10.96
CA ILE A 9 10.59 -5.81 12.42
C ILE A 9 11.21 -4.47 12.83
N GLU A 10 12.38 -4.12 12.31
CA GLU A 10 13.00 -2.81 12.58
C GLU A 10 12.15 -1.66 12.05
N LEU A 11 11.51 -1.84 10.89
CA LEU A 11 10.59 -0.84 10.34
C LEU A 11 9.36 -0.67 11.25
N GLU A 12 8.73 -1.75 11.69
CA GLU A 12 7.56 -1.74 12.58
C GLU A 12 7.83 -0.98 13.89
N VAL A 13 9.03 -1.16 14.47
CA VAL A 13 9.44 -0.41 15.67
C VAL A 13 9.46 1.10 15.41
N LEU A 14 9.96 1.54 14.25
CA LEU A 14 9.99 2.95 13.88
C LEU A 14 8.58 3.48 13.58
N LEU A 15 7.74 2.69 12.91
CA LEU A 15 6.37 3.07 12.56
C LEU A 15 5.44 3.16 13.78
N SER A 16 5.75 2.42 14.84
CA SER A 16 5.03 2.49 16.13
C SER A 16 5.29 3.80 16.90
N ASP A 17 6.38 4.51 16.58
CA ASP A 17 6.64 5.85 17.12
C ASP A 17 6.02 6.92 16.21
N GLU A 18 4.83 7.40 16.60
CA GLU A 18 4.07 8.43 15.87
C GLU A 18 4.80 9.79 15.79
N SER A 19 5.87 10.02 16.57
CA SER A 19 6.68 11.24 16.48
C SER A 19 7.68 11.23 15.32
N ILE A 20 7.98 10.05 14.76
CA ILE A 20 8.92 9.91 13.64
C ILE A 20 8.23 10.35 12.36
N TYR A 21 8.80 11.33 11.67
CA TYR A 21 8.38 11.69 10.31
C TYR A 21 8.71 10.55 9.33
N LEU A 22 7.73 10.06 8.54
CA LEU A 22 7.95 8.88 7.69
C LEU A 22 9.02 9.11 6.62
N GLY A 23 9.20 10.35 6.16
CA GLY A 23 10.23 10.68 5.19
C GLY A 23 11.66 10.68 5.73
N ASP A 24 11.84 10.51 7.04
CA ASP A 24 13.16 10.27 7.63
C ASP A 24 13.59 8.80 7.57
N ILE A 25 12.71 7.87 7.13
CA ILE A 25 12.96 6.43 7.08
C ILE A 25 13.39 6.02 5.65
N ASP A 26 14.59 5.47 5.53
CA ASP A 26 15.08 4.81 4.32
C ASP A 26 14.56 3.37 4.23
N THR A 27 13.56 3.13 3.39
CA THR A 27 12.97 1.79 3.18
C THR A 27 13.66 0.96 2.10
N SER A 28 14.78 1.41 1.52
CA SER A 28 15.44 0.77 0.36
C SER A 28 15.98 -0.65 0.60
N LEU A 29 15.96 -1.14 1.84
CA LEU A 29 16.33 -2.51 2.22
C LEU A 29 15.11 -3.42 2.49
N ILE A 30 13.91 -2.86 2.52
CA ILE A 30 12.69 -3.56 2.89
C ILE A 30 12.11 -4.25 1.66
N THR A 31 11.74 -5.52 1.82
CA THR A 31 11.16 -6.36 0.76
C THR A 31 9.72 -6.78 1.06
N ASP A 32 9.30 -6.68 2.31
CA ASP A 32 7.96 -7.05 2.79
C ASP A 32 7.36 -5.87 3.58
N MET A 33 6.29 -5.31 3.03
CA MET A 33 5.47 -4.24 3.60
C MET A 33 4.05 -4.71 3.92
N SER A 34 3.82 -6.03 3.99
CA SER A 34 2.52 -6.60 4.33
C SER A 34 2.03 -6.10 5.69
N CYS A 35 0.73 -5.82 5.80
CA CYS A 35 0.04 -5.43 7.05
C CYS A 35 0.66 -4.25 7.84
N LEU A 36 1.53 -3.41 7.24
CA LEU A 36 2.24 -2.36 7.99
C LEU A 36 1.29 -1.38 8.69
N PHE A 37 0.28 -0.91 7.98
CA PHE A 37 -0.71 0.06 8.45
C PHE A 37 -2.13 -0.49 8.43
N ALA A 38 -2.27 -1.82 8.37
CA ALA A 38 -3.56 -2.47 8.53
C ALA A 38 -4.22 -2.02 9.84
N ASN A 39 -5.55 -2.05 9.89
CA ASN A 39 -6.32 -1.75 11.08
C ASN A 39 -7.29 -2.90 11.40
N ASP A 40 -6.72 -4.10 11.53
CA ASP A 40 -7.42 -5.33 11.97
C ASP A 40 -6.49 -6.19 12.85
N ILE A 41 -7.01 -7.32 13.33
CA ILE A 41 -6.30 -8.34 14.10
C ILE A 41 -5.12 -8.88 13.28
N GLY A 42 -3.90 -8.48 13.66
CA GLY A 42 -2.66 -8.83 12.95
C GLY A 42 -1.93 -7.64 12.34
N ALA A 43 -2.51 -6.44 12.40
CA ALA A 43 -1.87 -5.20 12.04
C ALA A 43 -0.58 -4.94 12.80
N LYS A 44 0.46 -4.49 12.09
CA LYS A 44 1.76 -4.18 12.68
C LYS A 44 1.76 -2.80 13.34
N CYS A 45 1.16 -1.79 12.71
CA CYS A 45 1.11 -0.42 13.23
C CYS A 45 -0.29 0.22 13.12
N PRO A 46 -1.34 -0.35 13.77
CA PRO A 46 -2.73 0.04 13.57
C PRO A 46 -3.09 1.46 14.06
N ASN A 47 -2.26 2.06 14.91
CA ASN A 47 -2.54 3.38 15.50
C ASN A 47 -2.04 4.55 14.65
N ARG A 48 -1.20 4.29 13.63
CA ARG A 48 -0.60 5.35 12.81
C ARG A 48 -1.67 6.08 12.00
N LYS A 49 -1.77 7.40 12.19
CA LYS A 49 -2.72 8.26 11.46
C LYS A 49 -2.06 9.36 10.63
N ASP A 50 -0.80 9.68 10.92
CA ASP A 50 0.00 10.62 10.14
C ASP A 50 0.90 9.85 9.18
N PHE A 51 0.68 10.08 7.89
CA PHE A 51 1.41 9.46 6.79
C PHE A 51 2.32 10.46 6.06
N SER A 52 2.50 11.66 6.62
CA SER A 52 3.34 12.69 6.01
C SER A 52 4.76 12.16 5.73
N GLY A 53 5.22 12.36 4.50
CA GLY A 53 6.54 11.93 4.03
C GLY A 53 6.61 10.51 3.47
N ILE A 54 5.52 9.72 3.50
CA ILE A 54 5.52 8.34 2.98
C ILE A 54 5.85 8.26 1.47
N SER A 55 5.58 9.32 0.71
CA SER A 55 5.91 9.42 -0.71
C SER A 55 7.42 9.35 -1.01
N SER A 56 8.27 9.57 -0.01
CA SER A 56 9.73 9.48 -0.15
C SER A 56 10.29 8.08 0.05
N TRP A 57 9.46 7.10 0.39
CA TRP A 57 9.87 5.72 0.56
C TRP A 57 10.36 5.11 -0.75
N ASP A 58 11.52 4.46 -0.69
CA ASP A 58 11.99 3.58 -1.75
C ASP A 58 11.33 2.22 -1.56
N VAL A 59 10.40 1.89 -2.45
CA VAL A 59 9.67 0.61 -2.48
C VAL A 59 10.10 -0.28 -3.66
N SER A 60 11.17 0.09 -4.38
CA SER A 60 11.59 -0.58 -5.63
C SER A 60 12.03 -2.03 -5.45
N LYS A 61 12.28 -2.48 -4.21
CA LYS A 61 12.62 -3.87 -3.86
C LYS A 61 11.50 -4.63 -3.17
N VAL A 62 10.37 -3.98 -2.90
CA VAL A 62 9.25 -4.59 -2.19
C VAL A 62 8.58 -5.60 -3.11
N THR A 63 8.39 -6.81 -2.59
CA THR A 63 7.71 -7.92 -3.28
C THR A 63 6.32 -8.18 -2.71
N ASP A 64 6.06 -7.80 -1.47
CA ASP A 64 4.78 -8.01 -0.79
C ASP A 64 4.26 -6.70 -0.17
N MET A 65 3.07 -6.26 -0.61
CA MET A 65 2.31 -5.13 -0.06
C MET A 65 0.90 -5.56 0.38
N SER A 66 0.67 -6.87 0.56
CA SER A 66 -0.64 -7.39 0.93
C SER A 66 -1.12 -6.79 2.25
N HIS A 67 -2.39 -6.38 2.28
CA HIS A 67 -3.04 -5.77 3.44
C HIS A 67 -2.34 -4.50 3.99
N MET A 68 -1.41 -3.87 3.25
CA MET A 68 -0.56 -2.80 3.79
C MET A 68 -1.37 -1.65 4.41
N PHE A 69 -2.52 -1.32 3.84
CA PHE A 69 -3.45 -0.30 4.33
C PHE A 69 -4.87 -0.84 4.56
N GLU A 70 -5.05 -2.15 4.73
CA GLU A 70 -6.38 -2.74 4.97
C GLU A 70 -7.07 -2.09 6.18
N HIS A 71 -8.33 -1.65 6.02
CA HIS A 71 -9.11 -0.89 7.01
C HIS A 71 -8.47 0.45 7.45
N CYS A 72 -7.50 0.97 6.71
CA CYS A 72 -6.85 2.25 7.02
C CYS A 72 -7.71 3.43 6.54
N TYR A 73 -8.81 3.68 7.24
CA TYR A 73 -9.84 4.64 6.82
C TYR A 73 -9.34 6.06 6.58
N VAL A 74 -8.21 6.47 7.18
CA VAL A 74 -7.69 7.84 7.04
C VAL A 74 -6.67 8.01 5.92
N PHE A 75 -6.24 6.93 5.26
CA PHE A 75 -5.17 6.97 4.28
C PHE A 75 -5.62 7.59 2.94
N ASN A 76 -4.90 8.63 2.49
CA ASN A 76 -5.09 9.24 1.18
C ASN A 76 -3.83 10.02 0.72
N GLU A 77 -2.63 9.60 1.14
CA GLU A 77 -1.38 10.27 0.77
C GLU A 77 -0.96 9.92 -0.66
N ASN A 78 -0.35 10.89 -1.35
CA ASN A 78 0.12 10.68 -2.72
C ASN A 78 1.27 9.66 -2.78
N ILE A 79 0.97 8.50 -3.36
CA ILE A 79 1.90 7.39 -3.60
C ILE A 79 2.12 7.09 -5.08
N SER A 80 1.69 8.01 -5.97
CA SER A 80 1.86 7.88 -7.43
C SER A 80 3.31 7.75 -7.89
N VAL A 81 4.24 8.21 -7.04
CA VAL A 81 5.70 8.23 -7.28
C VAL A 81 6.40 6.90 -6.98
N TRP A 82 5.71 5.96 -6.33
CA TRP A 82 6.29 4.67 -5.96
C TRP A 82 6.56 3.78 -7.17
N ASP A 83 7.75 3.17 -7.18
CA ASP A 83 8.10 2.11 -8.14
C ASP A 83 7.65 0.75 -7.59
N VAL A 84 6.47 0.30 -8.04
CA VAL A 84 5.87 -0.98 -7.62
C VAL A 84 6.16 -2.14 -8.58
N SER A 85 7.09 -1.97 -9.53
CA SER A 85 7.34 -2.93 -10.61
C SER A 85 7.78 -4.33 -10.14
N PHE A 86 8.35 -4.43 -8.93
CA PHE A 86 8.76 -5.69 -8.31
C PHE A 86 7.69 -6.35 -7.42
N VAL A 87 6.61 -5.65 -7.10
CA VAL A 87 5.57 -6.14 -6.19
C VAL A 87 4.83 -7.32 -6.84
N LYS A 88 4.71 -8.42 -6.10
CA LYS A 88 4.03 -9.66 -6.51
C LYS A 88 2.65 -9.77 -5.91
N ASN A 89 2.48 -9.31 -4.68
CA ASN A 89 1.22 -9.42 -3.94
C ASN A 89 0.74 -8.04 -3.49
N MET A 90 -0.47 -7.67 -3.94
CA MET A 90 -1.21 -6.47 -3.53
C MET A 90 -2.61 -6.83 -3.00
N GLU A 91 -2.81 -8.10 -2.60
CA GLU A 91 -4.04 -8.56 -1.97
C GLU A 91 -4.49 -7.60 -0.87
N ARG A 92 -5.75 -7.13 -0.96
CA ARG A 92 -6.40 -6.26 0.04
C ARG A 92 -5.60 -5.02 0.45
N MET A 93 -4.68 -4.55 -0.40
CA MET A 93 -3.77 -3.44 -0.04
C MET A 93 -4.53 -2.18 0.42
N PHE A 94 -5.67 -1.87 -0.20
CA PHE A 94 -6.55 -0.75 0.12
C PHE A 94 -7.98 -1.18 0.46
N ASP A 95 -8.17 -2.43 0.90
CA ASP A 95 -9.49 -2.92 1.32
C ASP A 95 -10.04 -2.04 2.45
N GLU A 96 -11.27 -1.58 2.30
CA GLU A 96 -11.97 -0.61 3.15
C GLU A 96 -11.18 0.70 3.44
N CYS A 97 -10.26 1.11 2.56
CA CYS A 97 -9.67 2.46 2.58
C CYS A 97 -10.67 3.51 2.06
N ASN A 98 -11.68 3.84 2.84
CA ASN A 98 -12.84 4.64 2.40
C ASN A 98 -12.50 5.99 1.73
N PHE A 99 -11.38 6.61 2.09
CA PHE A 99 -10.97 7.93 1.60
C PHE A 99 -9.85 7.91 0.57
N PHE A 100 -9.31 6.74 0.23
CA PHE A 100 -8.23 6.65 -0.74
C PHE A 100 -8.76 6.97 -2.15
N ALA A 101 -8.21 8.02 -2.75
CA ALA A 101 -8.64 8.51 -4.07
C ALA A 101 -7.46 8.93 -4.96
N GLN A 102 -6.24 8.52 -4.61
CA GLN A 102 -5.03 8.96 -5.31
C GLN A 102 -4.90 8.31 -6.69
N ASP A 103 -4.43 9.10 -7.66
CA ASP A 103 -4.11 8.61 -9.00
C ASP A 103 -2.86 7.73 -8.97
N ILE A 104 -3.08 6.44 -9.24
CA ILE A 104 -2.06 5.39 -9.34
C ILE A 104 -2.03 4.77 -10.76
N SER A 105 -2.61 5.46 -11.74
CA SER A 105 -2.64 5.02 -13.14
C SER A 105 -1.24 4.87 -13.76
N SER A 106 -0.23 5.51 -13.15
CA SER A 106 1.18 5.45 -13.55
C SER A 106 1.93 4.21 -13.07
N TRP A 107 1.37 3.43 -12.14
CA TRP A 107 2.06 2.27 -11.60
C TRP A 107 2.30 1.17 -12.64
N ASP A 108 3.53 0.66 -12.69
CA ASP A 108 3.86 -0.56 -13.42
C ASP A 108 3.52 -1.78 -12.57
N VAL A 109 2.35 -2.38 -12.82
CA VAL A 109 1.89 -3.59 -12.13
C VAL A 109 2.19 -4.88 -12.90
N SER A 110 3.02 -4.82 -13.95
CA SER A 110 3.30 -5.99 -14.82
C SER A 110 4.00 -7.15 -14.09
N GLY A 111 4.56 -6.88 -12.91
CA GLY A 111 5.14 -7.85 -12.00
C GLY A 111 4.14 -8.58 -11.09
N CYS A 112 2.94 -8.03 -10.91
CA CYS A 112 1.97 -8.46 -9.89
C CYS A 112 1.22 -9.74 -10.29
N GLU A 113 0.96 -10.59 -9.30
CA GLU A 113 0.32 -11.90 -9.45
C GLU A 113 -1.00 -12.01 -8.67
N ASN A 114 -1.17 -11.24 -7.59
CA ASN A 114 -2.40 -11.24 -6.78
C ASN A 114 -2.85 -9.81 -6.44
N MET A 115 -4.09 -9.48 -6.78
CA MET A 115 -4.78 -8.22 -6.48
C MET A 115 -6.19 -8.46 -5.90
N SER A 116 -6.44 -9.64 -5.33
CA SER A 116 -7.75 -9.97 -4.73
C SER A 116 -8.12 -8.93 -3.67
N GLY A 117 -9.34 -8.42 -3.72
CA GLY A 117 -9.85 -7.42 -2.78
C GLY A 117 -9.08 -6.09 -2.72
N MET A 118 -8.16 -5.79 -3.64
CA MET A 118 -7.24 -4.65 -3.50
C MET A 118 -7.94 -3.31 -3.23
N PHE A 119 -9.12 -3.09 -3.81
CA PHE A 119 -9.95 -1.89 -3.62
C PHE A 119 -11.36 -2.22 -3.12
N SER A 120 -11.55 -3.39 -2.50
CA SER A 120 -12.85 -3.75 -1.92
C SER A 120 -13.24 -2.70 -0.87
N GLY A 121 -14.49 -2.25 -0.86
CA GLY A 121 -14.98 -1.18 0.03
C GLY A 121 -14.29 0.19 -0.12
N CYS A 122 -13.46 0.42 -1.14
CA CYS A 122 -12.74 1.68 -1.32
C CYS A 122 -13.63 2.75 -1.99
N TYR A 123 -14.57 3.32 -1.22
CA TYR A 123 -15.66 4.18 -1.74
C TYR A 123 -15.25 5.49 -2.41
N ALA A 124 -14.02 5.98 -2.21
CA ALA A 124 -13.56 7.21 -2.85
C ALA A 124 -12.74 6.97 -4.12
N PHE A 125 -12.35 5.71 -4.38
CA PHE A 125 -11.49 5.39 -5.49
C PHE A 125 -12.26 5.35 -6.80
N ASN A 126 -11.82 6.15 -7.78
CA ASN A 126 -12.42 6.24 -9.11
C ASN A 126 -11.39 6.71 -10.15
N GLN A 127 -10.20 6.11 -10.11
CA GLN A 127 -9.09 6.48 -11.00
C GLN A 127 -8.97 5.50 -12.16
N PRO A 128 -8.56 5.95 -13.36
CA PRO A 128 -8.43 5.07 -14.52
C PRO A 128 -7.28 4.07 -14.32
N LEU A 129 -7.57 2.78 -14.52
CA LEU A 129 -6.59 1.68 -14.44
C LEU A 129 -6.33 1.00 -15.78
N ASN A 130 -6.81 1.57 -16.89
CA ASN A 130 -6.73 0.97 -18.22
C ASN A 130 -5.29 0.88 -18.79
N SER A 131 -4.32 1.55 -18.16
CA SER A 131 -2.90 1.46 -18.49
C SER A 131 -2.21 0.24 -17.87
N TRP A 132 -2.82 -0.39 -16.86
CA TRP A 132 -2.21 -1.47 -16.11
C TRP A 132 -2.07 -2.75 -16.94
N ASN A 133 -0.86 -3.30 -16.95
CA ASN A 133 -0.59 -4.59 -17.59
C ASN A 133 -0.89 -5.74 -16.61
N MET A 134 -2.08 -6.32 -16.73
CA MET A 134 -2.55 -7.41 -15.86
C MET A 134 -2.11 -8.82 -16.34
N GLY A 135 -1.16 -8.93 -17.28
CA GLY A 135 -0.82 -10.21 -17.92
C GLY A 135 -0.27 -11.31 -16.99
N LYS A 136 0.20 -10.96 -15.79
CA LYS A 136 0.66 -11.92 -14.76
C LYS A 136 -0.35 -12.15 -13.64
N VAL A 137 -1.35 -11.29 -13.49
CA VAL A 137 -2.32 -11.36 -12.40
C VAL A 137 -3.14 -12.64 -12.54
N ARG A 138 -3.19 -13.42 -11.45
CA ARG A 138 -3.90 -14.70 -11.37
C ARG A 138 -5.17 -14.60 -10.56
N ASP A 139 -5.23 -13.65 -9.65
CA ASP A 139 -6.39 -13.43 -8.79
C ASP A 139 -6.72 -11.93 -8.70
N MET A 140 -7.98 -11.62 -9.02
CA MET A 140 -8.63 -10.32 -8.87
C MET A 140 -10.03 -10.50 -8.27
N SER A 141 -10.27 -11.62 -7.58
CA SER A 141 -11.51 -11.86 -6.86
C SER A 141 -11.81 -10.70 -5.93
N ASP A 142 -13.04 -10.24 -5.94
CA ASP A 142 -13.53 -9.14 -5.10
C ASP A 142 -12.75 -7.82 -5.20
N MET A 143 -11.89 -7.61 -6.22
CA MET A 143 -11.00 -6.45 -6.33
C MET A 143 -11.72 -5.10 -6.15
N PHE A 144 -12.96 -5.00 -6.63
CA PHE A 144 -13.84 -3.82 -6.48
C PHE A 144 -15.17 -4.16 -5.80
N SER A 145 -15.22 -5.24 -5.02
CA SER A 145 -16.42 -5.56 -4.23
C SER A 145 -16.79 -4.34 -3.39
N THR A 146 -18.07 -3.93 -3.39
CA THR A 146 -18.58 -2.75 -2.65
C THR A 146 -17.88 -1.40 -2.94
N ALA A 147 -17.03 -1.30 -3.97
CA ALA A 147 -16.42 -0.03 -4.39
C ALA A 147 -17.40 0.81 -5.24
N GLU A 148 -18.36 1.47 -4.59
CA GLU A 148 -19.55 2.06 -5.25
C GLU A 148 -19.25 3.15 -6.29
N THR A 149 -18.13 3.85 -6.19
CA THR A 149 -17.78 4.96 -7.10
C THR A 149 -17.02 4.54 -8.35
N PHE A 150 -16.40 3.36 -8.34
CA PHE A 150 -15.52 2.93 -9.43
C PHE A 150 -16.32 2.52 -10.66
N ASN A 151 -16.01 3.10 -11.83
CA ASN A 151 -16.70 2.85 -13.11
C ASN A 151 -15.73 2.64 -14.28
#